data_AF-H3AZB1-F1
#
_entry.id   AF-H3AZB1-F1
#
_cell.length_a   1.000
_cell.length_b   1.000
_cell.length_c   1.000
_cell.angle_alpha   90.00
_cell.angle_beta   90.00
_cell.angle_gamma   90.00
#
_symmetry.space_group_name_H-M   'P 1'
#
loop_
_entity.id
_entity.type
_entity.pdbx_description
1 polymer ?
#
loop_
_entity_poly.entity_id
_entity_poly.type
_entity_poly.pdbx_seq_one_letter_code
_entity_poly.pdbx_strand_id
1 'polypeptide(L)'
;MSPKPMESVARKIFKGVLLLELAGVMGAYLLYQKMNISQDFRHTMNKRFPSILEVYYKSNELAGIYGIREEDQVSWSKVKE
;
A
#
# COMPACT_ATOMS: atom_id res chain seq x y z
N MET A 1 20.32 -5.18 42.43
CA MET A 1 20.61 -4.39 41.21
C MET A 1 19.29 -3.78 40.75
N SER A 2 18.99 -2.52 41.11
CA SER A 2 17.73 -1.88 40.68
C SER A 2 17.68 -1.74 39.16
N PRO A 3 16.55 -2.05 38.49
CA PRO A 3 16.44 -1.86 37.06
C PRO A 3 16.62 -0.38 36.73
N LYS A 4 17.57 -0.07 35.86
CA LYS A 4 17.91 1.30 35.46
C LYS A 4 16.69 1.88 34.73
N PRO A 5 16.07 2.98 35.21
CA PRO A 5 14.81 3.50 34.67
C PRO A 5 14.86 3.83 33.17
N MET A 6 16.04 4.18 32.66
CA MET A 6 16.33 4.43 31.24
C MET A 6 16.04 3.22 30.33
N GLU A 7 16.25 2.00 30.82
CA GLU A 7 16.07 0.77 30.04
C GLU A 7 14.57 0.45 29.84
N SER A 8 13.73 0.84 30.80
CA SER A 8 12.27 0.66 30.74
C SER A 8 11.61 1.62 29.74
N VAL A 9 12.07 2.88 29.70
CA VAL A 9 11.57 3.90 28.75
C VAL A 9 11.96 3.55 27.31
N ALA A 10 13.22 3.18 27.08
CA ALA A 10 13.70 2.76 25.76
C ALA A 10 12.91 1.55 25.22
N ARG A 11 12.64 0.54 26.07
CA ARG A 11 11.81 -0.62 25.69
C ARG A 11 10.37 -0.24 25.33
N LYS A 12 9.77 0.74 26.02
CA LYS A 12 8.42 1.22 25.68
C LYS A 12 8.37 1.95 24.35
N ILE A 13 9.35 2.82 24.09
CA ILE A 13 9.48 3.53 22.80
C ILE A 13 9.70 2.52 21.68
N PHE A 14 10.62 1.58 21.85
CA PHE A 14 10.91 0.55 20.85
C PHE A 14 9.67 -0.28 20.52
N LYS A 15 8.89 -0.72 21.52
CA LYS A 15 7.61 -1.40 21.29
C LYS A 15 6.61 -0.53 20.54
N GLY A 16 6.55 0.77 20.86
CA GLY A 16 5.71 1.73 20.16
C GLY A 16 6.08 1.86 18.68
N VAL A 17 7.38 1.97 18.37
CA VAL A 17 7.90 2.03 17.00
C VAL A 17 7.57 0.74 16.26
N LEU A 18 7.80 -0.43 16.86
CA LEU A 18 7.45 -1.72 16.25
C LEU A 18 5.96 -1.84 15.91
N LEU A 19 5.07 -1.38 16.82
CA LEU A 19 3.64 -1.38 16.56
C LEU A 19 3.26 -0.41 15.44
N LEU A 20 3.92 0.75 15.37
CA LEU A 20 3.71 1.73 14.31
C LEU A 20 4.17 1.18 12.95
N GLU A 21 5.34 0.54 12.88
CA GLU A 21 5.85 -0.09 11.67
C GLU A 21 4.91 -1.22 11.21
N LEU A 22 4.47 -2.07 12.12
CA LEU A 22 3.53 -3.14 11.81
C LEU A 22 2.20 -2.59 11.27
N ALA A 23 1.67 -1.52 11.88
CA ALA A 23 0.47 -0.85 11.41
C ALA A 23 0.67 -0.24 10.00
N GLY A 24 1.85 0.34 9.73
CA GLY A 24 2.20 0.87 8.42
C GLY A 24 2.24 -0.20 7.33
N VAL A 25 2.92 -1.33 7.60
CA VAL A 25 2.99 -2.47 6.67
C VAL A 25 1.60 -3.06 6.44
N MET A 26 0.80 -3.24 7.49
CA MET A 26 -0.58 -3.70 7.38
C MET A 26 -1.43 -2.75 6.52
N GLY A 27 -1.30 -1.44 6.72
CA GLY A 27 -2.01 -0.44 5.92
C GLY A 27 -1.63 -0.52 4.44
N ALA A 28 -0.34 -0.61 4.12
CA ALA A 28 0.14 -0.77 2.75
C ALA A 28 -0.36 -2.07 2.11
N TYR A 29 -0.36 -3.18 2.84
CA TYR A 29 -0.88 -4.46 2.36
C TYR A 29 -2.38 -4.41 2.07
N LEU A 30 -3.19 -3.83 2.97
CA LEU A 30 -4.63 -3.68 2.75
C LEU A 30 -4.93 -2.78 1.55
N LEU A 31 -4.16 -1.71 1.37
CA LEU A 31 -4.25 -0.84 0.21
C LEU A 31 -3.95 -1.62 -1.09
N TYR A 32 -2.86 -2.38 -1.10
CA TYR A 32 -2.48 -3.24 -2.22
C TYR A 32 -3.56 -4.28 -2.54
N GLN A 33 -4.08 -4.97 -1.52
CA GLN A 33 -5.16 -5.94 -1.67
C GLN A 33 -6.42 -5.32 -2.28
N LYS A 34 -6.83 -4.12 -1.82
CA LYS A 34 -7.96 -3.42 -2.41
C LYS A 34 -7.73 -3.04 -3.88
N MET A 35 -6.53 -2.59 -4.23
CA MET A 35 -6.17 -2.31 -5.62
C MET A 35 -6.13 -3.59 -6.47
N ASN A 36 -5.70 -4.71 -5.91
CA ASN A 36 -5.64 -5.98 -6.64
C ASN A 36 -7.04 -6.55 -6.94
N ILE A 37 -7.96 -6.47 -5.97
CA ILE A 37 -9.30 -7.06 -6.08
C ILE A 37 -10.27 -6.18 -6.89
N SER A 38 -10.18 -4.85 -6.79
CA SER A 38 -11.18 -3.93 -7.35
C SER A 38 -10.60 -2.98 -8.38
N GLN A 39 -11.05 -3.14 -9.62
CA GLN A 39 -10.75 -2.21 -10.72
C GLN A 39 -11.34 -0.80 -10.49
N ASP A 40 -12.52 -0.69 -9.88
CA ASP A 40 -13.13 0.61 -9.52
C ASP A 40 -12.31 1.36 -8.47
N PHE A 41 -11.71 0.64 -7.54
CA PHE A 41 -10.81 1.24 -6.56
C PHE A 41 -9.55 1.77 -7.24
N ARG A 42 -8.98 1.02 -8.20
CA ARG A 42 -7.86 1.50 -9.05
C ARG A 42 -8.25 2.74 -9.84
N HIS A 43 -9.47 2.81 -10.38
CA HIS A 43 -9.97 3.99 -11.09
C HIS A 43 -10.08 5.22 -10.18
N THR A 44 -10.58 5.02 -8.96
CA THR A 44 -10.67 6.09 -7.95
C THR A 44 -9.27 6.57 -7.55
N MET A 45 -8.32 5.65 -7.38
CA MET A 45 -6.92 5.98 -7.12
C MET A 45 -6.25 6.69 -8.29
N ASN A 46 -6.57 6.33 -9.54
CA ASN A 46 -6.09 7.04 -10.72
C ASN A 46 -6.47 8.53 -10.67
N LYS A 47 -7.70 8.83 -10.23
CA LYS A 47 -8.20 10.20 -10.12
C LYS A 47 -7.62 10.97 -8.94
N ARG A 48 -7.45 10.32 -7.79
CA ARG A 48 -7.09 10.99 -6.53
C ARG A 48 -5.59 10.97 -6.23
N PHE A 49 -4.93 9.85 -6.53
CA PHE A 49 -3.52 9.59 -6.21
C PHE A 49 -2.84 8.76 -7.32
N PRO A 50 -2.65 9.35 -8.52
CA PRO A 50 -2.11 8.63 -9.68
C PRO A 50 -0.73 8.03 -9.42
N SER A 51 0.11 8.71 -8.63
CA SER A 51 1.46 8.21 -8.29
C SER A 51 1.44 6.91 -7.49
N ILE A 52 0.46 6.71 -6.60
CA ILE A 52 0.33 5.46 -5.81
C ILE A 52 -0.06 4.31 -6.73
N LEU A 53 -1.00 4.57 -7.65
CA LEU A 53 -1.42 3.59 -8.63
C LEU A 53 -0.28 3.22 -9.60
N GLU A 54 0.55 4.19 -9.98
CA GLU A 54 1.71 3.94 -10.83
C GLU A 54 2.74 3.03 -10.15
N VAL A 55 2.99 3.23 -8.85
CA VAL A 55 3.84 2.33 -8.05
C VAL A 55 3.25 0.92 -8.01
N TYR A 56 1.93 0.78 -7.87
CA TYR A 56 1.25 -0.51 -7.93
C TYR A 56 1.50 -1.21 -9.27
N TYR A 57 1.33 -0.52 -10.41
CA TYR A 57 1.60 -1.12 -11.72
C TYR A 57 3.07 -1.53 -11.88
N LYS A 58 4.00 -0.62 -11.58
CA LYS A 58 5.43 -0.89 -11.70
C LYS A 58 5.85 -2.07 -10.80
N SER A 59 5.31 -2.17 -9.60
CA SER A 59 5.61 -3.28 -8.69
C SER A 59 5.12 -4.62 -9.24
N ASN A 60 3.93 -4.66 -9.85
CA ASN A 60 3.40 -5.86 -10.49
C ASN A 60 4.20 -6.23 -11.75
N GLU A 61 4.55 -5.24 -12.58
CA GLU A 61 5.38 -5.42 -13.77
C GLU A 61 6.78 -5.95 -13.42
N LEU A 62 7.37 -5.47 -12.32
CA LEU A 62 8.64 -5.99 -11.78
C LEU A 62 8.50 -7.42 -11.25
N ALA A 63 7.34 -7.80 -10.74
CA ALA A 63 7.02 -9.17 -10.34
C ALA A 63 6.65 -10.08 -11.53
N GLY A 64 6.69 -9.57 -12.77
CA GLY A 64 6.36 -10.31 -13.99
C GLY A 64 4.85 -10.40 -14.30
N ILE A 65 4.01 -9.65 -13.58
CA ILE A 65 2.58 -9.57 -13.81
C ILE A 65 2.30 -8.35 -14.70
N TYR A 66 2.06 -8.61 -15.98
CA TYR A 66 1.77 -7.59 -16.99
C TYR A 66 0.28 -7.57 -17.37
N GLY A 67 -0.16 -6.51 -18.06
CA GLY A 67 -1.51 -6.41 -18.62
C GLY A 67 -2.54 -5.68 -17.74
N ILE A 68 -2.34 -5.58 -16.42
CA ILE A 68 -3.29 -4.92 -15.50
C ILE A 68 -3.53 -3.45 -15.90
N ARG A 69 -2.47 -2.74 -16.28
CA ARG A 69 -2.55 -1.33 -16.70
C ARG A 69 -3.36 -1.17 -17.99
N GLU A 70 -3.14 -2.04 -18.95
CA GLU A 70 -3.79 -2.01 -20.26
C GLU A 70 -5.27 -2.34 -20.13
N GLU A 71 -5.59 -3.37 -19.34
CA GLU A 71 -6.97 -3.74 -19.00
C GLU A 71 -7.71 -2.59 -18.33
N ASP A 72 -7.09 -1.93 -17.35
CA ASP A 72 -7.66 -0.76 -16.68
C ASP A 72 -7.91 0.40 -17.66
N GLN A 73 -6.97 0.70 -18.55
CA GLN A 73 -7.14 1.75 -19.56
C GLN A 73 -8.27 1.43 -20.55
N VAL A 74 -8.38 0.19 -20.99
CA VAL A 74 -9.47 -0.25 -21.89
C VAL A 74 -10.82 -0.15 -21.18
N SER A 75 -10.92 -0.66 -19.96
CA SER A 75 -12.16 -0.60 -19.18
C SER A 75 -12.61 0.84 -18.92
N TRP A 76 -11.69 1.75 -18.59
CA TRP A 76 -12.06 3.14 -18.30
C TRP A 76 -12.33 3.97 -19.56
N SER A 77 -11.74 3.62 -20.69
CA SER A 77 -12.01 4.29 -21.97
C SER A 77 -13.39 3.94 -22.51
N LYS A 78 -13.86 2.69 -22.29
CA LYS A 78 -15.21 2.24 -22.70
C LYS A 78 -16.35 2.90 -21.94
N VAL A 79 -16.09 3.45 -20.76
CA VAL A 79 -17.10 4.18 -19.95
C VAL A 79 -17.37 5.59 -20.50
N LYS A 80 -16.63 6.03 -21.52
CA LYS A 80 -16.76 7.37 -22.14
C LYS A 80 -17.64 7.42 -23.40
N GLU A 81 -18.14 6.28 -23.92
CA GLU A 81 -19.16 6.20 -24.98
C GLU A 81 -20.55 5.95 -24.39
#